data_AF-A0A2P6V2E9-F1
#
_entry.id   AF-A0A2P6V2E9-F1
#
_cell.length_a   1.000
_cell.length_b   1.000
_cell.length_c   1.000
_cell.angle_alpha   90.00
_cell.angle_beta   90.00
_cell.angle_gamma   90.00
#
_symmetry.space_group_name_H-M   'P 1'
#
loop_
_entity.id
_entity.type
_entity.pdbx_description
1 polymer ?
#
loop_
_entity_poly.entity_id
_entity_poly.type
_entity_poly.pdbx_seq_one_letter_code
_entity_poly.pdbx_strand_id
1 'polypeptide(L)'
;MAGRHLALTSQLAPPERWRLLGEGGANWVFAWDGDTPQLAGRVLRVRKPCTQVPFVQAALEAAVWAPALGSDVTGAAASDGAAAAIAAAAAREQRYVERMLAPLLGEQHIAQAQPVAVDAAYLHAVLAANGCQAAAGSAGSGSGGGSPGPAVLLPDATLLPDGSGGVYGSTHDGSGASDAGSTGPVVCLELKPKCGFVVECATVHPANRGLKRHRSRYQLHQQLKLAEGKIAACSAYDPCDLFSGDGERVRTALAALVDHPQNNLRLFVGGRPAEFAQPAENADGQQRGQAAAGQQQQEAQRQREQQQQWQQPARSQHEAQQPPCGGQQLQAKSGGWDALLSGLLPQLPAAQRQPALVELLAAALEAEGVLPRLLQAQRQCPYDIEGIYPLFQRLAAAAERTATAGAAAPAAAVAMPAITEESSRSSDADDDHAAAVRRLLALPQAEAYAVLRSYVVSATAKDCAVMLALQCQYGSSGDDGSGGIDSSTRACSEGTAALRASVLHPQRDGAPGLLRLHSSSSGGSGSSSDSGSNTTLLRYRLTFVDLDLKPLAKIPAHHALDHRILEATRAAASAACSGEAGGEAGGEAGGDEACCGDSAAAASLKGSAGGTAVAEDSAAGM
;
A
#
# COMPACT_ATOMS: atom_id res chain seq x y z
N MET A 1 -27.30 -7.17 18.96
CA MET A 1 -27.98 -5.88 19.20
C MET A 1 -27.92 -5.09 17.90
N ALA A 2 -29.06 -4.70 17.33
CA ALA A 2 -29.08 -3.87 16.11
C ALA A 2 -28.48 -2.51 16.44
N GLY A 3 -27.25 -2.25 15.97
CA GLY A 3 -26.58 -0.97 16.16
C GLY A 3 -27.38 0.12 15.48
N ARG A 4 -27.74 1.19 16.21
CA ARG A 4 -28.34 2.38 15.62
C ARG A 4 -27.37 2.91 14.54
N HIS A 5 -27.82 2.92 13.28
CA HIS A 5 -27.09 3.61 12.22
C HIS A 5 -26.97 5.09 12.60
N LEU A 6 -25.73 5.60 12.66
CA LEU A 6 -25.52 7.03 12.87
C LEU A 6 -25.93 7.75 11.58
N ALA A 7 -26.93 8.62 11.68
CA ALA A 7 -27.31 9.51 10.59
C ALA A 7 -26.45 10.78 10.67
N LEU A 8 -25.64 11.04 9.65
CA LEU A 8 -24.90 12.30 9.56
C LEU A 8 -25.80 13.37 8.97
N THR A 9 -26.04 14.42 9.76
CA THR A 9 -26.83 15.58 9.36
C THR A 9 -25.96 16.84 9.43
N SER A 10 -26.35 17.90 8.72
CA SER A 10 -25.66 19.21 8.78
C SER A 10 -25.61 19.81 10.18
N GLN A 11 -26.57 19.49 11.04
CA GLN A 11 -26.59 19.94 12.43
C GLN A 11 -25.56 19.19 13.31
N LEU A 12 -25.41 17.89 13.09
CA LEU A 12 -24.45 17.07 13.85
C LEU A 12 -23.02 17.24 13.34
N ALA A 13 -22.88 17.44 12.03
CA ALA A 13 -21.61 17.45 11.34
C ALA A 13 -21.64 18.50 10.21
N PRO A 14 -21.30 19.78 10.45
CA PRO A 14 -21.31 20.77 9.37
C PRO A 14 -20.34 20.35 8.24
N PRO A 15 -20.75 20.39 6.95
CA PRO A 15 -19.94 19.91 5.83
C PRO A 15 -18.53 20.51 5.74
N GLU A 16 -18.37 21.77 6.11
CA GLU A 16 -17.12 22.53 6.14
C GLU A 16 -16.13 22.07 7.22
N ARG A 17 -16.59 21.29 8.20
CA ARG A 17 -15.72 20.71 9.25
C ARG A 17 -15.15 19.35 8.83
N TRP A 18 -15.51 18.84 7.67
CA TRP A 18 -14.82 17.72 7.03
C TRP A 18 -13.71 18.26 6.14
N ARG A 19 -12.47 17.85 6.41
CA ARG A 19 -11.29 18.24 5.62
C ARG A 19 -10.77 17.06 4.82
N LEU A 20 -10.53 17.24 3.53
CA LEU A 20 -9.93 16.20 2.69
C LEU A 20 -8.58 15.79 3.26
N LEU A 21 -8.48 14.51 3.62
CA LEU A 21 -7.25 13.89 4.13
C LEU A 21 -6.51 13.16 3.02
N GLY A 22 -7.26 12.54 2.10
CA GLY A 22 -6.70 11.85 0.96
C GLY A 22 -7.76 11.40 -0.04
N GLU A 23 -7.30 11.15 -1.26
CA GLU A 23 -8.11 10.62 -2.35
C GLU A 23 -7.39 9.41 -2.97
N GLY A 24 -8.12 8.31 -3.10
CA GLY A 24 -7.68 7.11 -3.81
C GLY A 24 -8.46 6.90 -5.10
N GLY A 25 -8.14 5.85 -5.86
CA GLY A 25 -8.85 5.53 -7.10
C GLY A 25 -10.35 5.25 -6.92
N ALA A 26 -10.76 4.82 -5.72
CA ALA A 26 -12.14 4.42 -5.45
C ALA A 26 -12.84 5.20 -4.33
N ASN A 27 -12.11 5.95 -3.48
CA ASN A 27 -12.71 6.63 -2.32
C ASN A 27 -12.11 8.02 -2.12
N TRP A 28 -12.93 8.90 -1.55
CA TRP A 28 -12.48 10.09 -0.83
C TRP A 28 -12.43 9.79 0.67
N VAL A 29 -11.47 10.39 1.37
CA VAL A 29 -11.35 10.29 2.83
C VAL A 29 -11.25 11.68 3.41
N PHE A 30 -12.16 12.02 4.32
CA PHE A 30 -12.23 13.31 4.99
C PHE A 30 -11.99 13.14 6.49
N ALA A 31 -11.04 13.87 7.06
CA ALA A 31 -10.84 13.96 8.50
C ALA A 31 -11.85 14.92 9.12
N TRP A 32 -12.37 14.57 10.29
CA TRP A 32 -13.19 15.45 11.09
C TRP A 32 -12.32 16.50 11.80
N ASP A 33 -12.64 17.77 11.63
CA ASP A 33 -11.96 18.90 12.26
C ASP A 33 -12.89 19.69 13.21
N GLY A 34 -14.11 19.19 13.45
CA GLY A 34 -15.13 19.84 14.25
C GLY A 34 -15.16 19.47 15.73
N ASP A 35 -16.04 20.13 16.48
CA ASP A 35 -16.11 20.01 17.95
C ASP A 35 -17.09 18.93 18.43
N THR A 36 -17.75 18.21 17.51
CA THR A 36 -18.69 17.13 17.82
C THR A 36 -17.95 15.93 18.43
N PRO A 37 -18.14 15.61 19.73
CA PRO A 37 -17.30 14.62 20.41
C PRO A 37 -17.39 13.21 19.82
N GLN A 38 -18.53 12.83 19.24
CA GLN A 38 -18.73 11.51 18.63
C GLN A 38 -17.92 11.33 17.33
N LEU A 39 -17.48 12.43 16.72
CA LEU A 39 -16.73 12.46 15.46
C LEU A 39 -15.25 12.79 15.67
N ALA A 40 -14.84 13.16 16.89
CA ALA A 40 -13.45 13.41 17.24
C ALA A 40 -12.58 12.18 16.90
N GLY A 41 -11.47 12.42 16.18
CA GLY A 41 -10.57 11.36 15.73
C GLY A 41 -11.19 10.37 14.73
N ARG A 42 -12.22 10.78 13.98
CA ARG A 42 -12.84 9.98 12.92
C ARG A 42 -12.53 10.54 11.53
N VAL A 43 -12.57 9.64 10.55
CA VAL A 43 -12.62 9.99 9.13
C VAL A 43 -13.92 9.50 8.51
N LEU A 44 -14.47 10.30 7.60
CA LEU A 44 -15.54 9.92 6.70
C LEU A 44 -14.94 9.43 5.39
N ARG A 45 -15.17 8.15 5.08
CA ARG A 45 -14.76 7.55 3.82
C ARG A 45 -15.97 7.42 2.90
N VAL A 46 -15.88 8.01 1.71
CA VAL A 46 -16.98 8.05 0.73
C VAL A 46 -16.54 7.36 -0.56
N ARG A 47 -17.31 6.37 -1.00
CA ARG A 47 -17.06 5.68 -2.28
C ARG A 47 -17.36 6.62 -3.45
N LYS A 48 -16.43 6.69 -4.39
CA LYS A 48 -16.60 7.45 -5.63
C LYS A 48 -17.65 6.80 -6.52
N PRO A 49 -18.39 7.57 -7.34
CA PRO A 49 -19.28 7.01 -8.34
C PRO A 49 -18.52 6.01 -9.23
N CYS A 50 -19.01 4.79 -9.33
CA CYS A 50 -18.47 3.80 -10.24
C CYS A 50 -19.15 3.95 -11.61
N THR A 51 -18.38 3.81 -12.69
CA THR A 51 -18.94 3.67 -14.03
C THR A 51 -19.76 2.38 -14.10
N GLN A 52 -20.88 2.40 -14.84
CA GLN A 52 -21.77 1.24 -14.94
C GLN A 52 -20.99 0.00 -15.39
N VAL A 53 -20.94 -1.03 -14.53
CA VAL A 53 -20.38 -2.34 -14.89
C VAL A 53 -21.37 -3.06 -15.80
N PRO A 54 -20.90 -3.65 -16.92
CA PRO A 54 -21.76 -4.45 -17.79
C PRO A 54 -22.53 -5.52 -17.00
N PHE A 55 -23.79 -5.75 -17.34
CA PHE A 55 -24.68 -6.68 -16.62
C PHE A 55 -24.05 -8.07 -16.41
N VAL A 56 -23.44 -8.62 -17.46
CA VAL A 56 -22.75 -9.92 -17.43
C VAL A 56 -21.65 -9.94 -16.37
N GLN A 57 -20.88 -8.87 -16.27
CA GLN A 57 -19.78 -8.77 -15.32
C GLN A 57 -20.29 -8.64 -13.89
N ALA A 58 -21.36 -7.87 -13.67
CA ALA A 58 -22.04 -7.82 -12.38
C ALA A 58 -22.60 -9.20 -11.98
N ALA A 59 -23.18 -9.95 -12.93
CA ALA A 59 -23.68 -11.30 -12.68
C ALA A 59 -22.55 -12.29 -12.33
N LEU A 60 -21.41 -12.24 -13.04
CA LEU A 60 -20.24 -13.03 -12.70
C LEU A 60 -19.70 -12.68 -11.31
N GLU A 61 -19.60 -11.39 -10.98
CA GLU A 61 -19.20 -10.97 -9.65
C GLU A 61 -20.14 -11.50 -8.56
N ALA A 62 -21.45 -11.39 -8.78
CA ALA A 62 -22.44 -11.91 -7.85
C ALA A 62 -22.27 -13.43 -7.65
N ALA A 63 -22.11 -14.19 -8.74
CA ALA A 63 -21.92 -15.64 -8.69
C ALA A 63 -20.62 -16.05 -7.97
N VAL A 64 -19.53 -15.31 -8.20
CA VAL A 64 -18.23 -15.57 -7.57
C VAL A 64 -18.27 -15.27 -6.07
N TRP A 65 -18.97 -14.22 -5.64
CA TRP A 65 -18.94 -13.77 -4.25
C TRP A 65 -20.09 -14.29 -3.38
N ALA A 66 -21.24 -14.66 -3.94
CA ALA A 66 -22.41 -15.10 -3.17
C ALA A 66 -22.09 -16.23 -2.17
N PRO A 67 -21.30 -17.28 -2.51
CA PRO A 67 -20.96 -18.34 -1.55
C PRO A 67 -20.13 -17.87 -0.35
N ALA A 68 -19.36 -16.79 -0.48
CA ALA A 68 -18.47 -16.29 0.57
C ALA A 68 -19.10 -15.13 1.38
N LEU A 69 -19.81 -14.23 0.70
CA LEU A 69 -20.33 -12.99 1.31
C LEU A 69 -21.82 -13.05 1.61
N GLY A 70 -22.54 -14.03 1.05
CA GLY A 70 -24.01 -14.15 1.12
C GLY A 70 -24.70 -13.49 -0.08
N SER A 71 -25.75 -14.15 -0.59
CA SER A 71 -26.50 -13.69 -1.76
C SER A 71 -27.26 -12.39 -1.55
N ASP A 72 -27.59 -12.07 -0.29
CA ASP A 72 -28.29 -10.86 0.13
C ASP A 72 -27.48 -9.57 -0.14
N VAL A 73 -26.15 -9.63 -0.06
CA VAL A 73 -25.28 -8.46 -0.33
C VAL A 73 -24.67 -8.45 -1.73
N THR A 74 -24.67 -9.59 -2.43
CA THR A 74 -24.12 -9.70 -3.80
C THR A 74 -25.18 -9.64 -4.88
N GLY A 75 -26.44 -9.93 -4.53
CA GLY A 75 -27.57 -10.01 -5.46
C GLY A 75 -28.62 -8.91 -5.27
N ALA A 76 -28.37 -7.91 -4.42
CA ALA A 76 -29.29 -6.78 -4.23
C ALA A 76 -29.59 -6.13 -5.59
N ALA A 77 -30.79 -6.36 -6.08
CA ALA A 77 -31.21 -5.92 -7.39
C ALA A 77 -31.49 -4.41 -7.37
N ALA A 78 -31.27 -3.74 -8.50
CA ALA A 78 -31.65 -2.34 -8.69
C ALA A 78 -33.15 -2.06 -8.44
N SER A 79 -33.98 -3.10 -8.27
CA SER A 79 -35.41 -3.03 -7.94
C SER A 79 -35.70 -2.45 -6.56
N ASP A 80 -34.75 -2.51 -5.61
CA ASP A 80 -35.01 -2.17 -4.21
C ASP A 80 -34.71 -0.70 -3.88
N GLY A 81 -34.37 0.09 -4.91
CA GLY A 81 -34.07 1.52 -4.80
C GLY A 81 -32.60 1.83 -4.50
N ALA A 82 -32.18 3.07 -4.77
CA ALA A 82 -30.78 3.50 -4.68
C ALA A 82 -30.20 3.38 -3.26
N ALA A 83 -30.99 3.68 -2.22
CA ALA A 83 -30.55 3.58 -0.83
C ALA A 83 -30.25 2.13 -0.41
N ALA A 84 -31.09 1.17 -0.82
CA ALA A 84 -30.87 -0.25 -0.56
C ALA A 84 -29.62 -0.77 -1.28
N ALA A 85 -29.40 -0.35 -2.53
CA ALA A 85 -28.20 -0.72 -3.29
C ALA A 85 -26.91 -0.17 -2.64
N ILE A 86 -26.94 1.08 -2.15
CA ILE A 86 -25.82 1.67 -1.41
C ILE A 86 -25.53 0.90 -0.11
N ALA A 87 -26.58 0.57 0.66
CA ALA A 87 -26.45 -0.21 1.89
C ALA A 87 -25.89 -1.62 1.63
N ALA A 88 -26.36 -2.29 0.57
CA ALA A 88 -25.85 -3.60 0.16
C ALA A 88 -24.38 -3.53 -0.27
N ALA A 89 -23.98 -2.49 -1.02
CA ALA A 89 -22.58 -2.28 -1.38
C ALA A 89 -21.68 -2.06 -0.17
N ALA A 90 -22.11 -1.25 0.81
CA ALA A 90 -21.39 -1.08 2.08
C ALA A 90 -21.26 -2.41 2.85
N ALA A 91 -22.35 -3.16 2.95
CA ALA A 91 -22.37 -4.45 3.63
C ALA A 91 -21.49 -5.50 2.91
N ARG A 92 -21.44 -5.48 1.57
CA ARG A 92 -20.56 -6.34 0.77
C ARG A 92 -19.09 -6.06 1.06
N GLU A 93 -18.67 -4.79 1.09
CA GLU A 93 -17.29 -4.42 1.44
C GLU A 93 -16.95 -4.77 2.88
N GLN A 94 -17.86 -4.50 3.82
CA GLN A 94 -17.67 -4.85 5.23
C GLN A 94 -17.49 -6.37 5.42
N ARG A 95 -18.36 -7.19 4.83
CA ARG A 95 -18.24 -8.66 4.91
C ARG A 95 -16.99 -9.18 4.21
N TYR A 96 -16.55 -8.53 3.13
CA TYR A 96 -15.29 -8.89 2.48
C TYR A 96 -14.11 -8.70 3.44
N VAL A 97 -14.02 -7.53 4.08
CA VAL A 97 -12.97 -7.25 5.06
C VAL A 97 -13.06 -8.22 6.24
N GLU A 98 -14.22 -8.38 6.86
CA GLU A 98 -14.43 -9.21 8.05
C GLU A 98 -14.18 -10.71 7.79
N ARG A 99 -14.66 -11.25 6.66
CA ARG A 99 -14.62 -12.71 6.41
C ARG A 99 -13.40 -13.16 5.63
N MET A 100 -12.82 -12.29 4.80
CA MET A 100 -11.71 -12.66 3.92
C MET A 100 -10.37 -12.11 4.40
N LEU A 101 -10.32 -10.85 4.84
CA LEU A 101 -9.06 -10.17 5.15
C LEU A 101 -8.71 -10.20 6.63
N ALA A 102 -9.68 -9.99 7.52
CA ALA A 102 -9.43 -9.94 8.97
C ALA A 102 -8.81 -11.22 9.54
N PRO A 103 -9.24 -12.44 9.13
CA PRO A 103 -8.60 -13.66 9.59
C PRO A 103 -7.13 -13.80 9.13
N LEU A 104 -6.76 -13.16 8.02
CA LEU A 104 -5.41 -13.23 7.46
C LEU A 104 -4.51 -12.12 8.02
N LEU A 105 -5.04 -10.92 8.21
CA LEU A 105 -4.28 -9.73 8.61
C LEU A 105 -4.33 -9.47 10.13
N GLY A 106 -5.17 -10.22 10.84
CA GLY A 106 -5.56 -10.07 12.25
C GLY A 106 -6.46 -8.89 12.53
N GLU A 107 -7.55 -9.19 13.23
CA GLU A 107 -8.64 -8.27 13.54
C GLU A 107 -8.18 -7.03 14.31
N GLN A 108 -7.14 -7.16 15.14
CA GLN A 108 -6.63 -6.05 15.95
C GLN A 108 -6.01 -4.90 15.14
N HIS A 109 -5.66 -5.13 13.87
CA HIS A 109 -5.10 -4.10 12.97
C HIS A 109 -6.12 -3.61 11.94
N ILE A 110 -7.36 -4.08 11.98
CA ILE A 110 -8.40 -3.66 11.07
C ILE A 110 -9.36 -2.73 11.80
N ALA A 111 -9.52 -1.53 11.26
CA ALA A 111 -10.51 -0.58 11.75
C ALA A 111 -11.93 -1.08 11.50
N GLN A 112 -12.78 -1.04 12.53
CA GLN A 112 -14.20 -1.31 12.37
C GLN A 112 -14.87 -0.14 11.65
N ALA A 113 -15.39 -0.43 10.45
CA ALA A 113 -16.17 0.51 9.67
C ALA A 113 -17.59 0.62 10.25
N GLN A 114 -18.06 1.86 10.45
CA GLN A 114 -19.43 2.13 10.85
C GLN A 114 -20.19 2.73 9.65
N PRO A 115 -21.10 1.98 9.02
CA PRO A 115 -21.95 2.53 7.96
C PRO A 115 -22.78 3.70 8.47
N VAL A 116 -22.78 4.80 7.72
CA VAL A 116 -23.55 6.00 8.05
C VAL A 116 -24.59 6.28 6.99
N ALA A 117 -25.79 6.68 7.44
CA ALA A 117 -26.81 7.20 6.55
C ALA A 117 -26.48 8.68 6.29
N VAL A 118 -26.28 9.03 5.02
CA VAL A 118 -25.92 10.38 4.61
C VAL A 118 -26.77 10.77 3.42
N ASP A 119 -27.37 11.95 3.49
CA ASP A 119 -28.11 12.52 2.38
C ASP A 119 -27.17 12.89 1.22
N ALA A 120 -27.65 12.75 -0.01
CA ALA A 120 -26.85 13.06 -1.20
C ALA A 120 -26.47 14.55 -1.24
N ALA A 121 -27.38 15.47 -0.87
CA ALA A 121 -27.09 16.89 -0.85
C ALA A 121 -26.02 17.22 0.21
N TYR A 122 -26.05 16.54 1.35
CA TYR A 122 -24.99 16.66 2.36
C TYR A 122 -23.62 16.24 1.81
N LEU A 123 -23.52 15.08 1.15
CA LEU A 123 -22.25 14.63 0.57
C LEU A 123 -21.75 15.57 -0.52
N HIS A 124 -22.65 16.11 -1.35
CA HIS A 124 -22.29 17.14 -2.31
C HIS A 124 -21.75 18.41 -1.64
N ALA A 125 -22.32 18.83 -0.50
CA ALA A 125 -21.80 19.96 0.27
C ALA A 125 -20.40 19.69 0.85
N VAL A 126 -20.15 18.47 1.36
CA VAL A 126 -18.80 18.07 1.84
C VAL A 126 -17.78 18.10 0.69
N LEU A 127 -18.15 17.55 -0.47
CA LEU A 127 -17.30 17.56 -1.66
C LEU A 127 -17.01 18.99 -2.12
N ALA A 128 -18.03 19.84 -2.18
CA ALA A 128 -17.89 21.25 -2.57
C ALA A 128 -16.99 22.04 -1.61
N ALA A 129 -17.15 21.84 -0.29
CA ALA A 129 -16.32 22.49 0.73
C ALA A 129 -14.84 22.14 0.61
N ASN A 130 -14.52 21.00 0.00
CA ASN A 130 -13.16 20.52 -0.20
C ASN A 130 -12.64 20.69 -1.63
N GLY A 131 -13.40 21.35 -2.51
CA GLY A 131 -13.04 21.51 -3.92
C GLY A 131 -13.02 20.18 -4.71
N CYS A 132 -13.62 19.12 -4.18
CA CYS A 132 -13.70 17.83 -4.84
C CYS A 132 -14.74 17.90 -5.97
N GLN A 133 -14.32 17.65 -7.20
CA GLN A 133 -15.26 17.50 -8.31
C GLN A 133 -15.90 16.11 -8.23
N ALA A 134 -17.21 16.05 -7.93
CA ALA A 134 -18.01 14.89 -8.31
C ALA A 134 -17.97 14.83 -9.84
N ALA A 135 -17.50 13.72 -10.44
CA ALA A 135 -17.39 13.60 -11.89
C ALA A 135 -18.68 14.09 -12.56
N ALA A 136 -18.62 15.28 -13.19
CA ALA A 136 -19.77 15.91 -13.79
C ALA A 136 -20.16 15.07 -15.00
N GLY A 137 -21.35 14.48 -14.95
CA GLY A 137 -22.00 14.01 -16.17
C GLY A 137 -22.09 15.20 -17.12
N SER A 138 -21.58 15.03 -18.34
CA SER A 138 -21.63 16.06 -19.38
C SER A 138 -23.05 16.62 -19.47
N ALA A 139 -23.19 17.92 -19.18
CA ALA A 139 -24.43 18.67 -19.30
C ALA A 139 -24.79 18.79 -20.79
N GLY A 140 -25.40 17.76 -21.34
CA GLY A 140 -25.76 17.67 -22.77
C GLY A 140 -26.43 16.37 -23.18
N SER A 141 -26.41 15.33 -22.34
CA SER A 141 -27.23 14.13 -22.51
C SER A 141 -27.80 13.74 -21.16
N GLY A 142 -29.09 13.41 -21.08
CA GLY A 142 -29.88 13.21 -19.86
C GLY A 142 -29.48 12.00 -18.97
N SER A 143 -28.19 11.80 -18.70
CA SER A 143 -27.64 10.86 -17.73
C SER A 143 -27.05 11.67 -16.57
N GLY A 144 -27.81 11.81 -15.48
CA GLY A 144 -27.41 12.58 -14.30
C GLY A 144 -26.03 12.21 -13.76
N GLY A 145 -25.32 13.21 -13.23
CA GLY A 145 -24.10 12.99 -12.46
C GLY A 145 -24.37 11.95 -11.37
N GLY A 146 -23.52 10.92 -11.29
CA GLY A 146 -23.75 9.79 -10.41
C GLY A 146 -23.80 10.23 -8.95
N SER A 147 -24.80 9.75 -8.21
CA SER A 147 -24.87 9.95 -6.77
C SER A 147 -23.62 9.34 -6.09
N PRO A 148 -23.09 9.96 -5.03
CA PRO A 148 -22.02 9.38 -4.22
C PRO A 148 -22.38 7.96 -3.76
N GLY A 149 -21.38 7.08 -3.67
CA GLY A 149 -21.58 5.70 -3.21
C GLY A 149 -21.66 5.58 -1.69
N PRO A 150 -21.52 4.37 -1.12
CA PRO A 150 -21.56 4.16 0.32
C PRO A 150 -20.55 5.01 1.10
N ALA A 151 -20.99 5.48 2.26
CA ALA A 151 -20.19 6.25 3.20
C ALA A 151 -20.06 5.51 4.54
N VAL A 152 -18.84 5.50 5.09
CA VAL A 152 -18.54 4.85 6.36
C VAL A 152 -17.67 5.75 7.23
N LEU A 153 -17.88 5.70 8.54
CA LEU A 153 -16.97 6.28 9.52
C LEU A 153 -15.93 5.26 9.97
N LEU A 154 -14.69 5.73 10.07
CA LEU A 154 -13.55 4.96 10.55
C LEU A 154 -12.80 5.79 11.61
N PRO A 155 -12.10 5.17 12.57
CA PRO A 155 -11.06 5.85 13.33
C PRO A 155 -10.01 6.45 12.38
N ASP A 156 -9.52 7.64 12.69
CA ASP A 156 -8.43 8.25 11.95
C ASP A 156 -7.11 7.54 12.29
N ALA A 157 -6.60 6.75 11.34
CA ALA A 157 -5.36 6.00 11.49
C ALA A 157 -4.10 6.90 11.50
N THR A 158 -4.24 8.20 11.22
CA THR A 158 -3.15 9.18 11.37
C THR A 158 -2.99 9.68 12.81
N LEU A 159 -3.92 9.32 13.70
CA LEU A 159 -3.97 9.74 15.11
C LEU A 159 -3.90 8.54 16.07
N LEU A 160 -3.62 8.82 17.34
CA LEU A 160 -3.80 7.85 18.44
C LEU A 160 -5.18 8.04 19.09
N PRO A 161 -5.83 6.96 19.57
CA PRO A 161 -7.22 6.99 20.06
C PRO A 161 -7.47 7.89 21.29
N ASP A 162 -6.43 8.32 22.00
CA ASP A 162 -6.55 9.03 23.29
C ASP A 162 -6.61 10.57 23.15
N GLY A 163 -7.01 11.09 21.98
CA GLY A 163 -7.37 12.50 21.86
C GLY A 163 -6.21 13.50 21.95
N SER A 164 -4.95 13.09 21.79
CA SER A 164 -3.82 14.01 21.59
C SER A 164 -3.79 14.64 20.19
N GLY A 165 -4.96 14.87 19.59
CA GLY A 165 -5.18 15.86 18.53
C GLY A 165 -5.17 17.28 19.10
N GLY A 166 -4.25 17.55 20.03
CA GLY A 166 -4.05 18.86 20.62
C GLY A 166 -3.79 19.85 19.51
N VAL A 167 -4.76 20.76 19.35
CA VAL A 167 -4.79 21.90 18.45
C VAL A 167 -3.38 22.48 18.28
N TYR A 168 -2.80 22.32 17.09
CA TYR A 168 -1.69 23.16 16.65
C TYR A 168 -2.27 24.57 16.44
N GLY A 169 -2.34 25.37 17.51
CA GLY A 169 -2.94 26.69 17.49
C GLY A 169 -3.59 27.13 18.79
N SER A 170 -2.84 27.20 19.89
CA SER A 170 -3.12 28.17 20.94
C SER A 170 -1.79 28.82 21.27
N THR A 171 -1.70 30.11 20.97
CA THR A 171 -0.66 30.97 21.51
C THR A 171 -0.68 30.86 23.04
N HIS A 172 0.49 31.08 23.63
CA HIS A 172 0.72 31.13 25.05
C HIS A 172 -0.21 32.12 25.75
N ASP A 173 -1.28 31.61 26.34
CA ASP A 173 -2.11 32.36 27.29
C ASP A 173 -2.37 31.41 28.45
N GLY A 174 -1.47 31.46 29.44
CA GLY A 174 -1.42 30.51 30.53
C GLY A 174 -2.60 30.66 31.51
N SER A 175 -3.23 29.53 31.84
CA SER A 175 -3.60 29.15 33.21
C SER A 175 -4.45 27.89 33.23
N GLY A 176 -3.96 26.82 33.86
CA GLY A 176 -4.80 25.86 34.60
C GLY A 176 -4.92 24.42 34.07
N ALA A 177 -4.24 23.51 34.80
CA ALA A 177 -4.46 22.05 34.91
C ALA A 177 -4.19 21.19 33.65
N SER A 178 -3.35 20.15 33.67
CA SER A 178 -2.84 19.27 34.73
C SER A 178 -1.51 18.62 34.28
N ASP A 179 -0.74 18.17 35.27
CA ASP A 179 0.63 17.65 35.22
C ASP A 179 0.79 16.27 34.55
N ALA A 180 0.14 16.07 33.39
CA ALA A 180 0.35 14.91 32.53
C ALA A 180 1.53 15.20 31.61
N GLY A 181 2.62 14.42 31.75
CA GLY A 181 3.89 14.62 31.03
C GLY A 181 3.70 15.04 29.57
N SER A 182 4.44 16.08 29.16
CA SER A 182 4.30 16.63 27.81
C SER A 182 4.49 15.52 26.78
N THR A 183 3.57 15.39 25.83
CA THR A 183 3.68 14.43 24.74
C THR A 183 4.03 15.16 23.45
N GLY A 184 4.85 14.53 22.60
CA GLY A 184 5.17 15.06 21.29
C GLY A 184 3.96 15.01 20.33
N PRO A 185 4.06 15.63 19.14
CA PRO A 185 3.04 15.48 18.10
C PRO A 185 2.95 14.01 17.66
N VAL A 186 1.75 13.60 17.22
CA VAL A 186 1.59 12.29 16.57
C VAL A 186 2.19 12.36 15.17
N VAL A 187 3.10 11.46 14.86
CA VAL A 187 3.68 11.26 13.53
C VAL A 187 3.21 9.92 13.00
N CYS A 188 2.52 9.92 11.86
CA CYS A 188 2.05 8.70 11.22
C CYS A 188 2.73 8.46 9.88
N LEU A 189 3.18 7.23 9.67
CA LEU A 189 3.79 6.75 8.43
C LEU A 189 2.84 5.79 7.73
N GLU A 190 2.52 6.07 6.47
CA GLU A 190 1.78 5.16 5.60
C GLU A 190 2.77 4.42 4.70
N LEU A 191 2.95 3.13 4.95
CA LEU A 191 3.81 2.21 4.20
C LEU A 191 2.98 1.40 3.20
N LYS A 192 3.31 1.45 1.90
CA LYS A 192 2.78 0.55 0.86
C LYS A 192 3.82 -0.51 0.51
N PRO A 193 3.77 -1.70 1.13
CA PRO A 193 4.86 -2.66 1.08
C PRO A 193 4.96 -3.41 -0.27
N LYS A 194 3.88 -3.45 -1.06
CA LYS A 194 3.82 -4.19 -2.35
C LYS A 194 4.02 -5.70 -2.19
N CYS A 195 4.21 -6.43 -3.29
CA CYS A 195 4.28 -7.89 -3.34
C CYS A 195 5.63 -8.42 -2.84
N GLY A 196 5.64 -9.11 -1.70
CA GLY A 196 6.84 -9.61 -1.01
C GLY A 196 7.41 -10.93 -1.50
N PHE A 197 6.97 -11.45 -2.65
CA PHE A 197 7.47 -12.71 -3.20
C PHE A 197 7.60 -12.64 -4.73
N VAL A 198 8.47 -13.51 -5.25
CA VAL A 198 8.61 -13.82 -6.68
C VAL A 198 7.72 -14.99 -7.06
N VAL A 199 7.27 -15.04 -8.31
CA VAL A 199 6.25 -16.01 -8.72
C VAL A 199 6.91 -17.28 -9.24
N GLU A 200 6.61 -18.42 -8.61
CA GLU A 200 7.24 -19.71 -8.95
C GLU A 200 6.33 -20.68 -9.73
N CYS A 201 5.05 -20.37 -9.91
CA CYS A 201 4.08 -21.32 -10.44
C CYS A 201 4.31 -21.69 -11.92
N ALA A 202 3.84 -22.89 -12.29
CA ALA A 202 3.98 -23.44 -13.65
C ALA A 202 3.13 -22.70 -14.70
N THR A 203 2.12 -21.94 -14.26
CA THR A 203 1.29 -21.10 -15.16
C THR A 203 2.01 -19.85 -15.65
N VAL A 204 3.23 -19.56 -15.18
CA VAL A 204 4.09 -18.53 -15.80
C VAL A 204 4.68 -19.10 -17.09
N HIS A 205 4.50 -18.37 -18.19
CA HIS A 205 5.01 -18.76 -19.51
C HIS A 205 6.54 -18.92 -19.47
N PRO A 206 7.13 -19.96 -20.09
CA PRO A 206 8.56 -20.20 -20.06
C PRO A 206 9.43 -18.99 -20.43
N ALA A 207 9.04 -18.23 -21.46
CA ALA A 207 9.71 -16.99 -21.88
C ALA A 207 9.72 -15.87 -20.82
N ASN A 208 8.90 -15.95 -19.78
CA ASN A 208 8.81 -14.98 -18.69
C ASN A 208 9.51 -15.45 -17.40
N ARG A 209 9.81 -16.76 -17.27
CA ARG A 209 10.35 -17.37 -16.04
C ARG A 209 11.69 -16.76 -15.63
N GLY A 210 12.56 -16.48 -16.60
CA GLY A 210 13.86 -15.84 -16.34
C GLY A 210 13.74 -14.51 -15.59
N LEU A 211 12.69 -13.73 -15.85
CA LEU A 211 12.43 -12.46 -15.17
C LEU A 211 11.60 -12.65 -13.89
N LYS A 212 10.43 -13.30 -14.00
CA LYS A 212 9.41 -13.33 -12.93
C LYS A 212 9.78 -14.22 -11.73
N ARG A 213 10.74 -15.13 -11.88
CA ARG A 213 11.25 -16.00 -10.80
C ARG A 213 12.46 -15.42 -10.06
N HIS A 214 13.14 -14.41 -10.63
CA HIS A 214 14.39 -13.89 -10.07
C HIS A 214 14.30 -12.44 -9.62
N ARG A 215 13.34 -11.66 -10.11
CA ARG A 215 13.15 -10.26 -9.73
C ARG A 215 11.76 -10.03 -9.19
N SER A 216 11.67 -9.20 -8.15
CA SER A 216 10.37 -8.88 -7.57
C SER A 216 9.53 -8.09 -8.58
N ARG A 217 8.20 -8.26 -8.49
CA ARG A 217 7.26 -7.56 -9.37
C ARG A 217 7.40 -6.03 -9.29
N TYR A 218 7.87 -5.52 -8.16
CA TYR A 218 8.16 -4.11 -7.93
C TYR A 218 9.38 -3.65 -8.74
N GLN A 219 10.51 -4.37 -8.65
CA GLN A 219 11.73 -4.05 -9.42
C GLN A 219 11.47 -4.06 -10.93
N LEU A 220 10.70 -5.04 -11.43
CA LEU A 220 10.29 -5.08 -12.84
C LEU A 220 9.45 -3.84 -13.21
N HIS A 221 8.50 -3.44 -12.36
CA HIS A 221 7.65 -2.28 -12.60
C HIS A 221 8.43 -0.95 -12.55
N GLN A 222 9.50 -0.84 -11.75
CA GLN A 222 10.34 0.35 -11.75
C GLN A 222 10.92 0.64 -13.15
N GLN A 223 11.24 -0.40 -13.93
CA GLN A 223 11.70 -0.23 -15.32
C GLN A 223 10.65 0.44 -16.21
N LEU A 224 9.40 -0.02 -16.14
CA LEU A 224 8.32 0.63 -16.89
C LEU A 224 8.09 2.07 -16.42
N LYS A 225 8.07 2.32 -15.10
CA LYS A 225 7.89 3.68 -14.57
C LYS A 225 9.01 4.62 -15.05
N LEU A 226 10.25 4.14 -15.09
CA LEU A 226 11.39 4.91 -15.57
C LEU A 226 11.24 5.20 -17.08
N ALA A 227 10.90 4.19 -17.88
CA ALA A 227 10.67 4.33 -19.31
C ALA A 227 9.51 5.30 -19.63
N GLU A 228 8.49 5.35 -18.77
CA GLU A 228 7.37 6.30 -18.88
C GLU A 228 7.68 7.69 -18.28
N GLY A 229 8.88 7.93 -17.74
CA GLY A 229 9.25 9.20 -17.10
C GLY A 229 8.51 9.50 -15.80
N LYS A 230 7.87 8.49 -15.17
CA LYS A 230 7.11 8.65 -13.91
C LYS A 230 8.01 8.71 -12.68
N ILE A 231 9.25 8.29 -12.82
CA ILE A 231 10.30 8.33 -11.80
C ILE A 231 11.62 8.77 -12.45
N ALA A 232 12.46 9.49 -11.71
CA ALA A 232 13.78 9.90 -12.18
C ALA A 232 14.80 8.74 -12.13
N ALA A 233 14.66 7.85 -11.14
CA ALA A 233 15.52 6.69 -10.95
C ALA A 233 14.74 5.53 -10.32
N CYS A 234 15.19 4.30 -10.58
CA CYS A 234 14.64 3.11 -9.92
C CYS A 234 14.94 3.15 -8.42
N SER A 235 13.94 2.83 -7.59
CA SER A 235 14.15 2.71 -6.14
C SER A 235 15.02 1.49 -5.80
N ALA A 236 15.88 1.64 -4.78
CA ALA A 236 16.62 0.54 -4.16
C ALA A 236 15.75 -0.34 -3.24
N TYR A 237 14.53 0.08 -2.92
CA TYR A 237 13.60 -0.70 -2.13
C TYR A 237 13.20 -2.00 -2.84
N ASP A 238 13.39 -3.14 -2.17
CA ASP A 238 12.84 -4.44 -2.59
C ASP A 238 11.84 -4.98 -1.55
N PRO A 239 10.57 -5.19 -1.92
CA PRO A 239 9.62 -5.89 -1.06
C PRO A 239 10.13 -7.26 -0.59
N CYS A 240 10.87 -8.01 -1.40
CA CYS A 240 11.37 -9.33 -1.00
C CYS A 240 12.37 -9.25 0.18
N ASP A 241 13.06 -8.11 0.35
CA ASP A 241 13.89 -7.84 1.53
C ASP A 241 13.03 -7.51 2.76
N LEU A 242 12.01 -6.65 2.58
CA LEU A 242 11.07 -6.31 3.65
C LEU A 242 10.33 -7.55 4.20
N PHE A 243 9.98 -8.50 3.34
CA PHE A 243 9.25 -9.72 3.72
C PHE A 243 10.14 -10.94 3.98
N SER A 244 11.46 -10.74 4.06
CA SER A 244 12.43 -11.84 4.17
C SER A 244 12.39 -12.60 5.50
N GLY A 245 11.93 -11.96 6.58
CA GLY A 245 12.10 -12.44 7.95
C GLY A 245 13.53 -12.29 8.49
N ASP A 246 14.46 -11.79 7.68
CA ASP A 246 15.82 -11.47 8.08
C ASP A 246 15.89 -10.00 8.52
N GLY A 247 16.30 -9.76 9.77
CA GLY A 247 16.28 -8.43 10.37
C GLY A 247 17.14 -7.40 9.63
N GLU A 248 18.26 -7.80 9.04
CA GLU A 248 19.15 -6.89 8.32
C GLU A 248 18.57 -6.49 6.96
N ARG A 249 18.00 -7.45 6.23
CA ARG A 249 17.28 -7.17 4.97
C ARG A 249 16.05 -6.31 5.20
N VAL A 250 15.30 -6.55 6.29
CA VAL A 250 14.16 -5.70 6.69
C VAL A 250 14.59 -4.26 6.91
N ARG A 251 15.66 -4.04 7.69
CA ARG A 251 16.20 -2.68 7.92
C ARG A 251 16.70 -2.02 6.64
N THR A 252 17.37 -2.78 5.78
CA THR A 252 17.85 -2.30 4.47
C THR A 252 16.68 -1.82 3.61
N ALA A 253 15.60 -2.58 3.54
CA ALA A 253 14.40 -2.21 2.80
C ALA A 253 13.73 -0.95 3.37
N LEU A 254 13.64 -0.84 4.70
CA LEU A 254 13.08 0.33 5.38
C LEU A 254 13.96 1.58 5.19
N ALA A 255 15.28 1.44 5.26
CA ALA A 255 16.21 2.53 4.99
C ALA A 255 16.07 3.05 3.55
N ALA A 256 15.98 2.14 2.56
CA ALA A 256 15.74 2.51 1.17
C ALA A 256 14.41 3.27 0.96
N LEU A 257 13.37 2.94 1.74
CA LEU A 257 12.09 3.67 1.72
C LEU A 257 12.17 5.05 2.37
N VAL A 258 12.92 5.19 3.47
CA VAL A 258 13.14 6.50 4.12
C VAL A 258 13.94 7.43 3.22
N ASP A 259 14.95 6.89 2.53
CA ASP A 259 15.81 7.62 1.60
C ASP A 259 15.08 8.00 0.31
N HIS A 260 14.37 7.06 -0.32
CA HIS A 260 13.60 7.28 -1.55
C HIS A 260 12.12 6.82 -1.42
N PRO A 261 11.24 7.61 -0.76
CA PRO A 261 9.86 7.25 -0.43
C PRO A 261 8.96 6.87 -1.62
N GLN A 262 9.14 7.51 -2.77
CA GLN A 262 8.21 7.47 -3.92
C GLN A 262 6.73 7.53 -3.44
N ASN A 263 5.88 6.61 -3.90
CA ASN A 263 4.51 6.42 -3.40
C ASN A 263 4.40 5.24 -2.41
N ASN A 264 5.54 4.78 -1.89
CA ASN A 264 5.64 3.65 -0.99
C ASN A 264 5.73 4.05 0.48
N LEU A 265 6.12 5.28 0.77
CA LEU A 265 6.09 5.84 2.12
C LEU A 265 5.47 7.25 2.06
N ARG A 266 4.51 7.54 2.94
CA ARG A 266 3.91 8.87 3.13
C ARG A 266 3.87 9.23 4.60
N LEU A 267 3.72 10.52 4.87
CA LEU A 267 3.92 11.08 6.19
C LEU A 267 2.78 12.00 6.60
N PHE A 268 2.38 11.90 7.86
CA PHE A 268 1.38 12.73 8.48
C PHE A 268 1.86 13.23 9.84
N VAL A 269 1.59 14.49 10.17
CA VAL A 269 1.88 15.08 11.49
C VAL A 269 0.59 15.67 12.04
N GLY A 270 0.18 15.24 13.23
CA GLY A 270 -1.06 15.70 13.86
C GLY A 270 -2.29 15.52 12.96
N GLY A 271 -2.33 14.43 12.18
CA GLY A 271 -3.39 14.13 11.23
C GLY A 271 -3.43 15.00 9.98
N ARG A 272 -2.32 15.66 9.63
CA ARG A 272 -2.17 16.44 8.40
C ARG A 272 -1.08 15.84 7.51
N PRO A 273 -1.30 15.72 6.19
CA PRO A 273 -0.25 15.31 5.27
C PRO A 273 0.97 16.23 5.37
N ALA A 274 2.16 15.66 5.33
CA ALA A 274 3.42 16.38 5.28
C ALA A 274 4.22 15.93 4.05
N GLU A 275 4.94 16.87 3.42
CA GLU A 275 5.80 16.58 2.28
C GLU A 275 7.23 16.23 2.74
N PHE A 276 7.86 15.29 2.04
CA PHE A 276 9.30 15.03 2.21
C PHE A 276 10.08 16.14 1.49
N ALA A 277 10.92 16.91 2.19
CA ALA A 277 11.80 17.83 1.49
C ALA A 277 12.83 17.02 0.69
N GLN A 278 12.94 17.29 -0.61
CA GLN A 278 14.03 16.77 -1.42
C GLN A 278 15.33 17.51 -1.05
N PRO A 279 16.49 16.81 -0.98
CA PRO A 279 17.76 17.48 -0.78
C PRO A 279 17.99 18.49 -1.91
N ALA A 280 18.34 19.72 -1.56
CA ALA A 280 18.66 20.76 -2.52
C ALA A 280 19.92 20.37 -3.29
N GLU A 281 19.80 20.17 -4.61
CA GLU A 281 20.98 20.11 -5.48
C GLU A 281 21.70 21.46 -5.41
N ASN A 282 23.02 21.40 -5.26
CA ASN A 282 23.88 22.54 -4.96
C ASN A 282 23.65 23.72 -5.92
N ALA A 283 23.56 24.91 -5.33
CA ALA A 283 23.32 26.16 -6.02
C ALA A 283 24.55 26.62 -6.82
N ASP A 284 24.43 26.60 -8.14
CA ASP A 284 24.95 27.65 -9.01
C ASP A 284 23.99 27.82 -10.19
N GLY A 285 23.34 28.99 -10.27
CA GLY A 285 22.48 29.35 -11.40
C GLY A 285 21.02 29.60 -11.02
N GLN A 286 20.80 30.73 -10.38
CA GLN A 286 19.49 31.33 -10.14
C GLN A 286 18.74 31.59 -11.47
N GLN A 287 17.86 30.67 -11.87
CA GLN A 287 16.69 30.98 -12.73
C GLN A 287 15.41 30.81 -11.90
N ARG A 288 15.16 31.85 -11.12
CA ARG A 288 14.29 31.97 -9.94
C ARG A 288 12.77 32.02 -10.22
N GLY A 289 12.26 31.29 -11.21
CA GLY A 289 10.82 31.30 -11.53
C GLY A 289 10.27 30.09 -12.30
N GLN A 290 11.12 29.11 -12.64
CA GLN A 290 10.75 28.04 -13.58
C GLN A 290 10.61 26.64 -12.92
N ALA A 291 11.17 26.41 -11.71
CA ALA A 291 11.08 25.13 -10.98
C ALA A 291 9.78 24.96 -10.15
N ALA A 292 9.20 26.05 -9.65
CA ALA A 292 7.92 26.01 -8.93
C ALA A 292 6.73 25.61 -9.83
N ALA A 293 6.83 25.89 -11.14
CA ALA A 293 5.84 25.52 -12.15
C ALA A 293 6.04 24.10 -12.72
N GLY A 294 7.26 23.54 -12.64
CA GLY A 294 7.59 22.20 -13.13
C GLY A 294 7.22 21.06 -12.16
N GLN A 295 7.28 21.27 -10.85
CA GLN A 295 6.88 20.26 -9.86
C GLN A 295 5.34 20.19 -9.67
N GLN A 296 4.61 21.30 -9.80
CA GLN A 296 3.14 21.26 -9.92
C GLN A 296 2.68 20.52 -11.20
N GLN A 297 3.47 20.57 -12.29
CA GLN A 297 3.24 19.80 -13.53
C GLN A 297 3.44 18.28 -13.36
N GLN A 298 4.37 17.79 -12.51
CA GLN A 298 4.53 16.35 -12.22
C GLN A 298 3.51 15.80 -11.21
N GLU A 299 3.04 16.64 -10.29
CA GLU A 299 1.98 16.32 -9.34
C GLU A 299 0.63 16.12 -10.05
N ALA A 300 0.28 16.97 -11.03
CA ALA A 300 -0.94 16.86 -11.83
C ALA A 300 -0.89 15.74 -12.90
N GLN A 301 0.31 15.36 -13.36
CA GLN A 301 0.50 14.30 -14.35
C GLN A 301 0.37 12.89 -13.71
N ARG A 302 0.86 12.69 -12.48
CA ARG A 302 0.59 11.49 -11.66
C ARG A 302 -0.90 11.32 -11.31
N GLN A 303 -1.64 12.42 -11.15
CA GLN A 303 -3.08 12.42 -10.91
C GLN A 303 -3.90 11.98 -12.14
N ARG A 304 -3.43 12.28 -13.37
CA ARG A 304 -4.11 11.97 -14.65
C ARG A 304 -3.88 10.55 -15.16
N GLU A 305 -2.77 9.90 -14.81
CA GLU A 305 -2.48 8.52 -15.26
C GLU A 305 -3.04 7.45 -14.32
N GLN A 306 -3.18 7.76 -13.03
CA GLN A 306 -3.97 6.94 -12.09
C GLN A 306 -5.47 6.94 -12.42
N GLN A 307 -5.98 7.93 -13.16
CA GLN A 307 -7.35 7.94 -13.71
C GLN A 307 -7.49 7.15 -15.03
N GLN A 308 -6.46 7.06 -15.87
CA GLN A 308 -6.54 6.47 -17.23
C GLN A 308 -6.46 4.93 -17.31
N GLN A 309 -5.96 4.22 -16.30
CA GLN A 309 -5.84 2.74 -16.38
C GLN A 309 -7.10 1.98 -15.88
N TRP A 310 -8.15 2.69 -15.44
CA TRP A 310 -9.22 2.09 -14.63
C TRP A 310 -10.68 2.33 -15.05
N GLN A 311 -10.99 3.01 -16.18
CA GLN A 311 -12.40 3.23 -16.59
C GLN A 311 -12.68 3.04 -18.11
N GLN A 312 -13.34 1.91 -18.44
CA GLN A 312 -14.09 1.52 -19.66
C GLN A 312 -13.40 1.01 -20.96
N PRO A 313 -14.06 0.08 -21.72
CA PRO A 313 -13.67 -0.30 -23.08
C PRO A 313 -14.21 0.71 -24.13
N ALA A 314 -13.29 1.22 -24.96
CA ALA A 314 -13.47 1.91 -26.24
C ALA A 314 -14.64 2.92 -26.43
N ARG A 315 -14.34 4.24 -26.47
CA ARG A 315 -14.72 5.17 -27.58
C ARG A 315 -14.15 6.61 -27.47
N SER A 316 -13.60 7.06 -28.61
CA SER A 316 -13.34 8.40 -29.20
C SER A 316 -13.09 9.66 -28.33
N GLN A 317 -11.93 10.27 -28.60
CA GLN A 317 -11.36 11.50 -28.02
C GLN A 317 -12.01 12.78 -28.59
N HIS A 318 -12.37 13.75 -27.74
CA HIS A 318 -12.20 15.19 -27.98
C HIS A 318 -12.50 16.02 -26.71
N GLU A 319 -11.78 17.14 -26.62
CA GLU A 319 -11.99 18.34 -25.78
C GLU A 319 -11.27 18.51 -24.44
N ALA A 320 -10.67 19.69 -24.33
CA ALA A 320 -9.75 20.18 -23.33
C ALA A 320 -10.20 21.57 -22.83
N GLN A 321 -9.61 21.97 -21.70
CA GLN A 321 -9.45 23.33 -21.16
C GLN A 321 -10.55 23.86 -20.20
N GLN A 322 -10.25 23.82 -18.90
CA GLN A 322 -10.70 24.78 -17.87
C GLN A 322 -9.60 24.95 -16.78
N PRO A 323 -9.48 26.13 -16.15
CA PRO A 323 -8.34 26.48 -15.28
C PRO A 323 -8.50 25.97 -13.84
N PRO A 324 -7.41 25.84 -13.04
CA PRO A 324 -7.49 25.39 -11.66
C PRO A 324 -7.97 26.51 -10.73
N CYS A 325 -8.94 26.18 -9.86
CA CYS A 325 -9.43 27.02 -8.77
C CYS A 325 -8.49 26.94 -7.55
N GLY A 326 -8.20 28.08 -6.96
CA GLY A 326 -7.31 28.22 -5.80
C GLY A 326 -7.95 27.79 -4.49
N GLY A 327 -7.40 26.76 -3.86
CA GLY A 327 -7.51 26.50 -2.43
C GLY A 327 -6.21 26.92 -1.74
N GLN A 328 -6.29 27.73 -0.69
CA GLN A 328 -5.12 28.14 0.09
C GLN A 328 -4.51 26.93 0.79
N GLN A 329 -3.44 26.42 0.19
CA GLN A 329 -2.51 25.48 0.80
C GLN A 329 -1.74 26.26 1.87
N LEU A 330 -2.10 26.06 3.14
CA LEU A 330 -1.28 26.53 4.26
C LEU A 330 0.10 25.89 4.11
N GLN A 331 1.07 26.67 3.63
CA GLN A 331 2.46 26.29 3.48
C GLN A 331 3.03 25.97 4.87
N ALA A 332 3.10 24.69 5.22
CA ALA A 332 3.98 24.25 6.29
C ALA A 332 5.41 24.62 5.87
N LYS A 333 6.11 25.39 6.70
CA LYS A 333 7.48 25.83 6.44
C LYS A 333 8.36 24.60 6.16
N SER A 334 9.12 24.68 5.07
CA SER A 334 10.11 23.71 4.62
C SER A 334 11.05 23.29 5.73
N GLY A 335 10.86 22.07 6.22
CA GLY A 335 11.83 21.37 7.04
C GLY A 335 11.75 19.90 6.63
N GLY A 336 12.82 19.36 6.07
CA GLY A 336 12.86 17.96 5.64
C GLY A 336 12.74 16.96 6.79
N TRP A 337 13.19 15.72 6.55
CA TRP A 337 13.23 14.66 7.57
C TRP A 337 13.74 15.15 8.93
N ASP A 338 14.74 16.04 8.96
CA ASP A 338 15.30 16.56 10.20
C ASP A 338 14.33 17.37 11.05
N ALA A 339 13.53 18.25 10.46
CA ALA A 339 12.59 19.08 11.22
C ALA A 339 11.48 18.21 11.81
N LEU A 340 10.97 17.28 11.02
CA LEU A 340 9.95 16.34 11.46
C LEU A 340 10.45 15.42 12.57
N LEU A 341 11.60 14.78 12.34
CA LEU A 341 12.18 13.87 13.30
C LEU A 341 12.72 14.60 14.53
N SER A 342 13.05 15.90 14.44
CA SER A 342 13.34 16.71 15.63
C SER A 342 12.13 16.86 16.54
N GLY A 343 10.92 16.87 15.99
CA GLY A 343 9.69 16.90 16.79
C GLY A 343 9.33 15.54 17.38
N LEU A 344 9.69 14.44 16.72
CA LEU A 344 9.43 13.07 17.19
C LEU A 344 10.51 12.55 18.15
N LEU A 345 11.77 12.90 17.90
CA LEU A 345 12.97 12.43 18.59
C LEU A 345 13.90 13.62 18.91
N PRO A 346 13.43 14.67 19.62
CA PRO A 346 14.23 15.88 19.90
C PRO A 346 15.52 15.59 20.67
N GLN A 347 15.51 14.55 21.50
CA GLN A 347 16.63 14.10 22.32
C GLN A 347 17.78 13.46 21.52
N LEU A 348 17.56 13.10 20.24
CA LEU A 348 18.59 12.52 19.40
C LEU A 348 19.27 13.57 18.51
N PRO A 349 20.60 13.44 18.29
CA PRO A 349 21.30 14.19 17.26
C PRO A 349 20.70 13.95 15.86
N ALA A 350 20.75 14.95 14.97
CA ALA A 350 20.17 14.87 13.63
C ALA A 350 20.57 13.59 12.86
N ALA A 351 21.87 13.28 12.84
CA ALA A 351 22.41 12.09 12.17
C ALA A 351 21.86 10.74 12.67
N GLN A 352 21.31 10.69 13.89
CA GLN A 352 20.78 9.47 14.49
C GLN A 352 19.27 9.30 14.30
N ARG A 353 18.56 10.35 13.87
CA ARG A 353 17.09 10.35 13.84
C ARG A 353 16.51 9.44 12.77
N GLN A 354 17.05 9.46 11.56
CA GLN A 354 16.61 8.57 10.48
C GLN A 354 16.92 7.10 10.79
N PRO A 355 18.14 6.72 11.22
CA PRO A 355 18.42 5.36 11.70
C PRO A 355 17.50 4.92 12.84
N ALA A 356 17.21 5.80 13.79
CA ALA A 356 16.28 5.51 14.89
C ALA A 356 14.87 5.24 14.38
N LEU A 357 14.41 5.96 13.35
CA LEU A 357 13.11 5.68 12.73
C LEU A 357 13.07 4.29 12.10
N VAL A 358 14.13 3.89 11.39
CA VAL A 358 14.24 2.55 10.79
C VAL A 358 14.15 1.47 11.87
N GLU A 359 14.85 1.64 12.99
CA GLU A 359 14.79 0.72 14.14
C GLU A 359 13.37 0.63 14.73
N LEU A 360 12.70 1.78 14.92
CA LEU A 360 11.34 1.83 15.43
C LEU A 360 10.34 1.13 14.50
N LEU A 361 10.45 1.36 13.19
CA LEU A 361 9.62 0.71 12.18
C LEU A 361 9.84 -0.81 12.19
N ALA A 362 11.10 -1.25 12.17
CA ALA A 362 11.44 -2.67 12.19
C ALA A 362 10.88 -3.36 13.44
N ALA A 363 11.12 -2.79 14.64
CA ALA A 363 10.65 -3.34 15.90
C ALA A 363 9.12 -3.42 15.98
N ALA A 364 8.40 -2.39 15.50
CA ALA A 364 6.94 -2.41 15.47
C ALA A 364 6.38 -3.46 14.50
N LEU A 365 6.93 -3.54 13.28
CA LEU A 365 6.48 -4.48 12.26
C LEU A 365 6.73 -5.94 12.66
N GLU A 366 7.88 -6.21 13.29
CA GLU A 366 8.27 -7.53 13.79
C GLU A 366 7.40 -7.96 14.98
N ALA A 367 7.30 -7.13 16.01
CA ALA A 367 6.57 -7.47 17.23
C ALA A 367 5.06 -7.65 16.99
N GLU A 368 4.48 -6.89 16.07
CA GLU A 368 3.08 -7.06 15.67
C GLU A 368 2.89 -8.24 14.71
N GLY A 369 3.95 -8.83 14.15
CA GLY A 369 3.85 -9.97 13.23
C GLY A 369 3.02 -9.66 11.98
N VAL A 370 3.03 -8.40 11.52
CA VAL A 370 2.17 -7.96 10.40
C VAL A 370 2.72 -8.37 9.03
N LEU A 371 4.05 -8.43 8.88
CA LEU A 371 4.69 -8.78 7.61
C LEU A 371 4.45 -10.25 7.23
N PRO A 372 4.63 -11.25 8.13
CA PRO A 372 4.34 -12.65 7.79
C PRO A 372 2.87 -12.89 7.43
N ARG A 373 1.95 -12.28 8.20
CA ARG A 373 0.50 -12.35 7.95
C ARG A 373 0.11 -11.72 6.62
N LEU A 374 0.64 -10.54 6.32
CA LEU A 374 0.42 -9.88 5.05
C LEU A 374 0.99 -10.71 3.89
N LEU A 375 2.19 -11.28 4.03
CA LEU A 375 2.77 -12.17 3.01
C LEU A 375 1.89 -13.40 2.76
N GLN A 376 1.34 -14.01 3.82
CA GLN A 376 0.38 -15.11 3.70
C GLN A 376 -0.89 -14.67 2.95
N ALA A 377 -1.40 -13.46 3.21
CA ALA A 377 -2.52 -12.89 2.47
C ALA A 377 -2.18 -12.65 0.99
N GLN A 378 -0.95 -12.20 0.69
CA GLN A 378 -0.48 -12.02 -0.69
C GLN A 378 -0.33 -13.34 -1.44
N ARG A 379 -0.04 -14.45 -0.73
CA ARG A 379 0.14 -15.80 -1.29
C ARG A 379 -1.16 -16.62 -1.40
N GLN A 380 -2.32 -16.03 -1.10
CA GLN A 380 -3.62 -16.74 -1.21
C GLN A 380 -3.90 -17.26 -2.62
N CYS A 381 -3.36 -16.61 -3.66
CA CYS A 381 -3.45 -17.07 -5.03
C CYS A 381 -2.15 -17.77 -5.43
N PRO A 382 -2.16 -19.08 -5.69
CA PRO A 382 -0.97 -19.82 -6.12
C PRO A 382 -0.65 -19.59 -7.62
N TYR A 383 -1.55 -18.96 -8.36
CA TYR A 383 -1.40 -18.72 -9.80
C TYR A 383 -0.99 -17.28 -10.09
N ASP A 384 -0.24 -17.13 -11.18
CA ASP A 384 0.10 -15.85 -11.76
C ASP A 384 -1.06 -15.27 -12.58
N ILE A 385 -1.01 -13.96 -12.86
CA ILE A 385 -1.97 -13.31 -13.77
C ILE A 385 -2.02 -13.95 -15.16
N GLU A 386 -0.91 -14.51 -15.66
CA GLU A 386 -0.84 -15.28 -16.91
C GLU A 386 -1.75 -16.51 -16.90
N GLY A 387 -1.97 -17.15 -15.75
CA GLY A 387 -2.93 -18.25 -15.60
C GLY A 387 -4.34 -17.79 -15.24
N ILE A 388 -4.45 -16.72 -14.43
CA ILE A 388 -5.73 -16.19 -13.97
C ILE A 388 -6.53 -15.54 -15.11
N TYR A 389 -5.87 -14.87 -16.05
CA TYR A 389 -6.55 -14.17 -17.13
C TYR A 389 -7.34 -15.12 -18.05
N PRO A 390 -6.77 -16.23 -18.57
CA PRO A 390 -7.53 -17.24 -19.32
C PRO A 390 -8.69 -17.85 -18.52
N LEU A 391 -8.49 -18.10 -17.21
CA LEU A 391 -9.55 -18.62 -16.34
C LEU A 391 -10.72 -17.61 -16.24
N PHE A 392 -10.41 -16.34 -16.05
CA PHE A 392 -11.39 -15.27 -16.03
C PHE A 392 -12.16 -15.18 -17.35
N GLN A 393 -11.47 -15.25 -18.49
CA GLN A 393 -12.12 -15.23 -19.82
C GLN A 393 -13.10 -16.40 -19.98
N ARG A 394 -12.72 -17.62 -19.58
CA ARG A 394 -13.59 -18.80 -19.63
C ARG A 394 -14.88 -18.58 -18.83
N LEU A 395 -14.76 -18.05 -17.62
CA LEU A 395 -15.90 -17.82 -16.73
C LEU A 395 -16.78 -16.66 -17.18
N ALA A 396 -16.19 -15.58 -17.70
CA ALA A 396 -16.92 -14.47 -18.29
C ALA A 396 -17.74 -14.94 -19.50
N ALA A 397 -17.14 -15.69 -20.43
CA ALA A 397 -17.85 -16.25 -21.57
C ALA A 397 -18.97 -17.24 -21.17
N ALA A 398 -18.78 -18.00 -20.08
CA ALA A 398 -19.83 -18.85 -19.55
C ALA A 398 -21.01 -18.03 -18.99
N ALA A 399 -20.73 -16.96 -18.24
CA ALA A 399 -21.75 -16.06 -17.74
C ALA A 399 -22.52 -15.35 -18.86
N GLU A 400 -21.84 -14.95 -19.94
CA GLU A 400 -22.46 -14.38 -21.15
C GLU A 400 -23.46 -15.36 -21.76
N ARG A 401 -23.04 -16.62 -21.98
CA ARG A 401 -23.92 -17.66 -22.54
C ARG A 401 -25.16 -17.89 -21.70
N THR A 402 -25.02 -17.94 -20.37
CA THR A 402 -26.16 -18.09 -19.46
C THR A 402 -27.09 -16.88 -19.51
N ALA A 403 -26.54 -15.66 -19.57
CA ALA A 403 -27.33 -14.44 -19.68
C ALA A 403 -28.11 -14.37 -21.01
N THR A 404 -27.52 -14.84 -22.12
CA THR A 404 -28.18 -14.89 -23.43
C THR A 404 -29.19 -16.05 -23.56
N ALA A 405 -28.91 -17.20 -22.95
CA ALA A 405 -29.79 -18.38 -23.00
C ALA A 405 -31.05 -18.25 -22.14
N GLY A 406 -31.07 -17.32 -21.17
CA GLY A 406 -32.29 -16.90 -20.47
C GLY A 406 -33.37 -16.29 -21.39
N ALA A 407 -33.06 -16.02 -22.66
CA ALA A 407 -34.01 -15.58 -23.70
C ALA A 407 -34.40 -16.68 -24.72
N ALA A 408 -33.73 -17.84 -24.74
CA ALA A 408 -34.11 -19.03 -25.51
C ALA A 408 -33.28 -20.26 -25.08
N ALA A 409 -33.93 -21.37 -24.77
CA ALA A 409 -33.34 -22.69 -24.50
C ALA A 409 -33.71 -23.67 -25.65
N PRO A 410 -32.97 -24.78 -25.91
CA PRO A 410 -32.18 -25.55 -24.94
C PRO A 410 -30.71 -25.86 -25.32
N ALA A 411 -30.07 -26.52 -24.36
CA ALA A 411 -28.66 -26.85 -24.23
C ALA A 411 -28.12 -27.82 -25.28
N ALA A 412 -26.90 -27.55 -25.75
CA ALA A 412 -25.99 -28.55 -26.28
C ALA A 412 -24.60 -28.31 -25.66
N ALA A 413 -24.01 -29.38 -25.12
CA ALA A 413 -22.61 -29.40 -24.76
C ALA A 413 -21.78 -29.16 -26.03
N VAL A 414 -20.90 -28.15 -26.02
CA VAL A 414 -19.98 -27.91 -27.14
C VAL A 414 -18.54 -27.91 -26.63
N ALA A 415 -17.73 -28.65 -27.37
CA ALA A 415 -16.34 -28.96 -27.16
C ALA A 415 -15.43 -27.73 -27.06
N MET A 416 -14.31 -27.93 -26.34
CA MET A 416 -13.18 -27.02 -26.27
C MET A 416 -12.67 -26.66 -27.68
N PRO A 417 -12.27 -25.41 -27.96
CA PRO A 417 -11.58 -25.11 -29.20
C PRO A 417 -10.24 -25.87 -29.21
N ALA A 418 -10.02 -26.66 -30.25
CA ALA A 418 -8.73 -27.29 -30.50
C ALA A 418 -7.71 -26.17 -30.74
N ILE A 419 -6.71 -26.11 -29.87
CA ILE A 419 -5.50 -25.34 -30.10
C ILE A 419 -4.83 -26.03 -31.29
N THR A 420 -4.69 -25.31 -32.40
CA THR A 420 -3.94 -25.80 -33.57
C THR A 420 -2.50 -26.06 -33.15
N GLU A 421 -2.11 -27.32 -33.09
CA GLU A 421 -0.71 -27.74 -32.94
C GLU A 421 0.04 -27.37 -34.23
N GLU A 422 0.72 -26.23 -34.20
CA GLU A 422 1.87 -26.03 -35.08
C GLU A 422 3.03 -26.86 -34.53
N SER A 423 3.31 -27.96 -35.22
CA SER A 423 4.47 -28.82 -34.99
C SER A 423 5.76 -28.01 -35.03
N SER A 424 6.32 -27.77 -33.86
CA SER A 424 7.74 -27.52 -33.65
C SER A 424 8.12 -28.14 -32.31
N ARG A 425 9.34 -28.70 -32.21
CA ARG A 425 9.84 -29.47 -31.05
C ARG A 425 9.66 -28.65 -29.77
N SER A 426 8.61 -28.90 -28.99
CA SER A 426 8.36 -28.23 -27.71
C SER A 426 9.37 -28.73 -26.69
N SER A 427 9.86 -27.82 -25.85
CA SER A 427 10.71 -28.20 -24.72
C SER A 427 9.85 -28.78 -23.60
N ASP A 428 10.42 -29.64 -22.74
CA ASP A 428 9.71 -30.18 -21.55
C ASP A 428 9.06 -29.07 -20.69
N ALA A 429 9.64 -27.87 -20.70
CA ALA A 429 9.14 -26.71 -19.97
C ALA A 429 7.87 -26.09 -20.57
N ASP A 430 7.71 -26.13 -21.90
CA ASP A 430 6.51 -25.67 -22.62
C ASP A 430 5.34 -26.65 -22.39
N ASP A 431 5.65 -27.95 -22.40
CA ASP A 431 4.68 -29.01 -22.13
C ASP A 431 4.13 -28.93 -20.69
N ASP A 432 5.01 -28.68 -19.70
CA ASP A 432 4.58 -28.48 -18.29
C ASP A 432 3.73 -27.21 -18.12
N HIS A 433 4.10 -26.11 -18.78
CA HIS A 433 3.30 -24.88 -18.76
C HIS A 433 1.89 -25.12 -19.32
N ALA A 434 1.79 -25.71 -20.52
CA ALA A 434 0.53 -26.01 -21.16
C ALA A 434 -0.32 -26.99 -20.33
N ALA A 435 0.30 -27.99 -19.70
CA ALA A 435 -0.38 -28.90 -18.77
C ALA A 435 -0.91 -28.17 -17.52
N ALA A 436 -0.14 -27.24 -16.94
CA ALA A 436 -0.58 -26.43 -15.81
C ALA A 436 -1.78 -25.53 -16.15
N VAL A 437 -1.75 -24.84 -17.29
CA VAL A 437 -2.86 -24.00 -17.75
C VAL A 437 -4.10 -24.85 -18.04
N ARG A 438 -3.95 -26.02 -18.71
CA ARG A 438 -5.07 -26.95 -18.95
C ARG A 438 -5.72 -27.42 -17.66
N ARG A 439 -4.94 -27.80 -16.64
CA ARG A 439 -5.45 -28.19 -15.32
C ARG A 439 -6.25 -27.05 -14.66
N LEU A 440 -5.74 -25.82 -14.70
CA LEU A 440 -6.42 -24.65 -14.16
C LEU A 440 -7.76 -24.38 -14.87
N LEU A 441 -7.80 -24.49 -16.19
CA LEU A 441 -9.01 -24.27 -16.98
C LEU A 441 -10.01 -25.42 -16.87
N ALA A 442 -9.56 -26.63 -16.52
CA ALA A 442 -10.42 -27.79 -16.30
C ALA A 442 -11.09 -27.81 -14.92
N LEU A 443 -10.74 -26.89 -14.01
CA LEU A 443 -11.34 -26.84 -12.67
C LEU A 443 -12.87 -26.74 -12.73
N PRO A 444 -13.59 -27.49 -11.86
CA PRO A 444 -15.01 -27.30 -11.64
C PRO A 444 -15.36 -25.85 -11.34
N GLN A 445 -16.57 -25.42 -11.70
CA GLN A 445 -16.96 -24.01 -11.60
C GLN A 445 -16.80 -23.44 -10.19
N ALA A 446 -17.15 -24.20 -9.15
CA ALA A 446 -17.04 -23.74 -7.76
C ALA A 446 -15.57 -23.48 -7.34
N GLU A 447 -14.66 -24.35 -7.76
CA GLU A 447 -13.21 -24.22 -7.51
C GLU A 447 -12.63 -23.07 -8.33
N ALA A 448 -13.03 -22.91 -9.58
CA ALA A 448 -12.64 -21.79 -10.42
C ALA A 448 -13.06 -20.44 -9.81
N TYR A 449 -14.26 -20.35 -9.22
CA TYR A 449 -14.69 -19.18 -8.47
C TYR A 449 -13.85 -18.96 -7.21
N ALA A 450 -13.45 -20.03 -6.51
CA ALA A 450 -12.55 -19.92 -5.37
C ALA A 450 -11.19 -19.34 -5.78
N VAL A 451 -10.64 -19.79 -6.92
CA VAL A 451 -9.38 -19.24 -7.47
C VAL A 451 -9.51 -17.74 -7.77
N LEU A 452 -10.61 -17.28 -8.38
CA LEU A 452 -10.81 -15.85 -8.62
C LEU A 452 -10.95 -15.05 -7.31
N ARG A 453 -11.63 -15.58 -6.29
CA ARG A 453 -11.69 -14.95 -4.96
C ARG A 453 -10.29 -14.83 -4.35
N SER A 454 -9.50 -15.91 -4.36
CA SER A 454 -8.13 -15.93 -3.87
C SER A 454 -7.23 -14.93 -4.61
N TYR A 455 -7.40 -14.79 -5.93
CA TYR A 455 -6.70 -13.77 -6.71
C TYR A 455 -7.05 -12.36 -6.26
N VAL A 456 -8.33 -12.06 -6.03
CA VAL A 456 -8.76 -10.74 -5.56
C VAL A 456 -8.23 -10.44 -4.15
N VAL A 457 -8.29 -11.40 -3.23
CA VAL A 457 -7.71 -11.28 -1.88
C VAL A 457 -6.21 -10.99 -1.97
N SER A 458 -5.47 -11.78 -2.77
CA SER A 458 -4.04 -11.56 -3.04
C SER A 458 -3.78 -10.17 -3.62
N ALA A 459 -4.60 -9.72 -4.58
CA ALA A 459 -4.47 -8.42 -5.22
C ALA A 459 -4.77 -7.25 -4.26
N THR A 460 -5.70 -7.40 -3.31
CA THR A 460 -5.93 -6.41 -2.25
C THR A 460 -4.73 -6.36 -1.30
N ALA A 461 -4.24 -7.51 -0.82
CA ALA A 461 -3.07 -7.58 0.07
C ALA A 461 -1.76 -7.04 -0.55
N LYS A 462 -1.62 -7.11 -1.89
CA LYS A 462 -0.46 -6.54 -2.61
C LYS A 462 -0.52 -5.01 -2.75
N ASP A 463 -1.65 -4.39 -2.46
CA ASP A 463 -1.92 -2.97 -2.74
C ASP A 463 -2.44 -2.17 -1.53
N CYS A 464 -2.69 -2.84 -0.40
CA CYS A 464 -3.02 -2.19 0.86
C CYS A 464 -1.84 -1.39 1.42
N ALA A 465 -2.11 -0.57 2.43
CA ALA A 465 -1.09 0.14 3.18
C ALA A 465 -1.14 -0.21 4.68
N VAL A 466 0.01 -0.06 5.33
CA VAL A 466 0.16 -0.16 6.79
C VAL A 466 0.39 1.26 7.31
N MET A 467 -0.47 1.73 8.20
CA MET A 467 -0.31 3.01 8.88
C MET A 467 0.26 2.77 10.27
N LEU A 468 1.40 3.39 10.58
CA LEU A 468 2.04 3.38 11.90
C LEU A 468 2.03 4.79 12.48
N ALA A 469 1.12 5.05 13.42
CA ALA A 469 1.10 6.28 14.21
C ALA A 469 2.04 6.13 15.42
N LEU A 470 2.90 7.12 15.66
CA LEU A 470 3.90 7.18 16.72
C LEU A 470 3.73 8.47 17.52
N GLN A 471 3.90 8.40 18.85
CA GLN A 471 3.92 9.57 19.71
C GLN A 471 4.98 9.41 20.81
N CYS A 472 5.94 10.33 20.86
CA CYS A 472 6.96 10.35 21.90
C CYS A 472 6.37 10.81 23.24
N GLN A 473 6.79 10.16 24.32
CA GLN A 473 6.48 10.56 25.69
C GLN A 473 7.70 11.28 26.29
N TYR A 474 7.55 12.54 26.66
CA TYR A 474 8.60 13.25 27.40
C TYR A 474 8.39 12.99 28.89
N GLY A 475 9.42 12.46 29.55
CA GLY A 475 9.39 12.30 31.00
C GLY A 475 9.28 13.67 31.67
N SER A 476 8.44 13.78 32.70
CA SER A 476 8.63 14.84 33.69
C SER A 476 9.93 14.49 34.41
N SER A 477 10.99 15.26 34.16
CA SER A 477 12.21 15.18 34.94
C SER A 477 11.91 15.62 36.36
N GLY A 478 11.43 14.70 37.19
CA GLY A 478 11.49 14.84 38.64
C GLY A 478 12.92 14.65 39.08
N ASP A 479 13.73 15.70 38.96
CA ASP A 479 14.98 15.81 39.70
C ASP A 479 15.18 17.28 40.13
N ASP A 480 14.94 17.53 41.40
CA ASP A 480 15.36 18.74 42.10
C ASP A 480 16.89 18.76 42.17
N GLY A 481 17.53 19.28 41.12
CA GLY A 481 18.99 19.32 41.02
C GLY A 481 19.45 20.55 40.28
N SER A 482 19.65 21.66 41.01
CA SER A 482 20.35 22.84 40.51
C SER A 482 21.71 22.48 39.91
N GLY A 483 21.84 22.53 38.58
CA GLY A 483 23.10 22.37 37.86
C GLY A 483 23.09 23.19 36.58
N GLY A 484 23.92 24.23 36.55
CA GLY A 484 23.92 25.26 35.51
C GLY A 484 24.16 24.73 34.10
N ILE A 485 23.47 25.36 33.15
CA ILE A 485 23.65 25.18 31.71
C ILE A 485 25.00 25.79 31.35
N ASP A 486 25.99 24.95 31.02
CA ASP A 486 27.16 25.42 30.28
C ASP A 486 27.00 25.05 28.80
N SER A 487 26.97 26.09 27.97
CA SER A 487 26.76 26.00 26.53
C SER A 487 28.13 25.96 25.85
N SER A 488 28.65 24.76 25.64
CA SER A 488 29.82 24.57 24.78
C SER A 488 29.62 23.39 23.83
N THR A 489 29.25 23.73 22.61
CA THR A 489 29.23 22.85 21.44
C THR A 489 30.65 22.35 21.17
N ARG A 490 30.91 21.07 21.43
CA ARG A 490 32.08 20.36 20.88
C ARG A 490 31.59 19.30 19.91
N ALA A 491 31.95 19.49 18.64
CA ALA A 491 31.84 18.47 17.60
C ALA A 491 32.85 17.36 17.91
N CYS A 492 32.36 16.13 18.09
CA CYS A 492 33.16 14.92 18.23
C CYS A 492 32.78 13.92 17.14
N SER A 493 33.80 13.25 16.62
CA SER A 493 33.82 12.35 15.46
C SER A 493 32.91 11.12 15.57
N GLU A 494 32.43 10.69 14.41
CA GLU A 494 31.57 9.54 14.11
C GLU A 494 32.01 8.24 14.80
N GLY A 495 31.39 7.92 15.93
CA GLY A 495 31.16 6.55 16.37
C GLY A 495 29.67 6.29 16.25
N THR A 496 29.26 5.27 15.50
CA THR A 496 27.85 4.85 15.41
C THR A 496 27.37 4.39 16.78
N ALA A 497 26.70 5.29 17.51
CA ALA A 497 25.91 4.93 18.68
C ALA A 497 25.00 3.75 18.33
N ALA A 498 25.05 2.67 19.11
CA ALA A 498 24.16 1.53 18.88
C ALA A 498 22.73 1.95 19.25
N LEU A 499 21.91 2.22 18.23
CA LEU A 499 20.48 2.44 18.36
C LEU A 499 19.80 1.07 18.38
N ARG A 500 18.88 0.88 19.33
CA ARG A 500 18.08 -0.35 19.39
C ARG A 500 16.67 -0.05 19.87
N ALA A 501 15.68 -0.40 19.05
CA ALA A 501 14.29 -0.35 19.43
C ALA A 501 13.80 -1.72 19.94
N SER A 502 12.85 -1.71 20.86
CA SER A 502 12.15 -2.90 21.36
C SER A 502 10.73 -2.55 21.75
N VAL A 503 9.78 -3.45 21.48
CA VAL A 503 8.40 -3.32 21.97
C VAL A 503 8.31 -3.78 23.42
N LEU A 504 7.83 -2.92 24.32
CA LEU A 504 7.57 -3.24 25.72
C LEU A 504 6.26 -4.00 25.88
N HIS A 505 5.22 -3.56 25.17
CA HIS A 505 4.00 -4.32 25.00
C HIS A 505 3.39 -4.04 23.62
N PRO A 506 2.89 -5.07 22.93
CA PRO A 506 2.24 -4.89 21.63
C PRO A 506 0.89 -4.19 21.76
N GLN A 507 0.34 -3.75 20.64
CA GLN A 507 -1.03 -3.27 20.54
C GLN A 507 -2.01 -4.39 20.95
N ARG A 508 -3.00 -4.06 21.80
CA ARG A 508 -4.02 -5.01 22.29
C ARG A 508 -5.36 -4.30 22.45
N ASP A 509 -6.45 -4.96 22.05
CA ASP A 509 -7.84 -4.55 22.34
C ASP A 509 -8.14 -3.06 22.06
N GLY A 510 -7.58 -2.52 20.97
CA GLY A 510 -7.74 -1.12 20.58
C GLY A 510 -6.84 -0.11 21.31
N ALA A 511 -6.10 -0.55 22.34
CA ALA A 511 -5.09 0.25 23.03
C ALA A 511 -3.76 0.27 22.25
N PRO A 512 -3.06 1.42 22.20
CA PRO A 512 -1.78 1.51 21.51
C PRO A 512 -0.68 0.71 22.22
N GLY A 513 0.26 0.19 21.43
CA GLY A 513 1.47 -0.44 21.93
C GLY A 513 2.48 0.58 22.46
N LEU A 514 3.55 0.10 23.08
CA LEU A 514 4.64 0.91 23.62
C LEU A 514 6.00 0.42 23.13
N LEU A 515 6.73 1.30 22.47
CA LEU A 515 8.10 1.11 22.02
C LEU A 515 9.07 1.77 22.99
N ARG A 516 10.25 1.18 23.11
CA ARG A 516 11.41 1.75 23.78
C ARG A 516 12.55 1.84 22.79
N LEU A 517 13.13 3.02 22.67
CA LEU A 517 14.35 3.27 21.90
C LEU A 517 15.50 3.54 22.87
N HIS A 518 16.57 2.75 22.75
CA HIS A 518 17.81 2.95 23.49
C HIS A 518 18.82 3.66 22.58
N SER A 519 19.48 4.67 23.12
CA SER A 519 20.63 5.33 22.50
C SER A 519 21.80 5.33 23.48
N SER A 520 22.94 4.83 23.02
CA SER A 520 24.19 4.86 23.79
C SER A 520 25.05 6.02 23.30
N SER A 521 25.45 6.91 24.20
CA SER A 521 26.48 7.91 23.87
C SER A 521 27.84 7.24 24.00
N SER A 522 28.54 7.00 22.88
CA SER A 522 29.90 6.47 22.94
C SER A 522 30.86 7.59 23.36
N GLY A 523 31.11 7.72 24.66
CA GLY A 523 32.07 8.68 25.21
C GLY A 523 32.86 8.11 26.39
N GLY A 524 34.15 7.81 26.16
CA GLY A 524 35.20 7.81 27.19
C GLY A 524 35.46 6.50 27.93
N SER A 525 36.53 5.79 27.55
CA SER A 525 37.21 4.85 28.45
C SER A 525 37.73 5.62 29.67
N GLY A 526 37.17 5.35 30.85
CA GLY A 526 37.75 5.84 32.11
C GLY A 526 36.77 6.03 33.26
N SER A 527 36.77 5.03 34.15
CA SER A 527 36.17 5.02 35.49
C SER A 527 34.65 4.88 35.61
N SER A 528 34.32 3.95 36.50
CA SER A 528 33.01 3.47 36.90
C SER A 528 32.20 4.51 37.66
N SER A 529 31.16 5.07 37.01
CA SER A 529 29.87 5.44 37.62
C SER A 529 28.93 5.98 36.54
N ASP A 530 27.91 5.19 36.22
CA ASP A 530 26.66 5.55 35.51
C ASP A 530 26.76 6.22 34.12
N SER A 531 27.11 5.43 33.10
CA SER A 531 27.26 5.88 31.71
C SER A 531 25.91 5.99 30.96
N GLY A 532 25.24 7.13 31.12
CA GLY A 532 24.33 7.82 30.18
C GLY A 532 23.63 7.07 29.03
N SER A 533 22.83 6.03 29.32
CA SER A 533 21.88 5.48 28.33
C SER A 533 20.61 6.33 28.30
N ASN A 534 20.36 7.04 27.20
CA ASN A 534 19.13 7.81 27.06
C ASN A 534 18.04 6.91 26.47
N THR A 535 16.92 6.78 27.19
CA THR A 535 15.80 5.92 26.83
C THR A 535 14.61 6.76 26.43
N THR A 536 14.08 6.52 25.24
CA THR A 536 12.86 7.17 24.75
C THR A 536 11.72 6.18 24.73
N LEU A 537 10.56 6.59 25.25
CA LEU A 537 9.31 5.82 25.16
C LEU A 537 8.41 6.42 24.09
N LEU A 538 7.85 5.56 23.22
CA LEU A 538 6.92 5.97 22.18
C LEU A 538 5.67 5.10 22.21
N ARG A 539 4.52 5.74 22.25
CA ARG A 539 3.23 5.06 22.02
C ARG A 539 3.09 4.83 20.52
N TYR A 540 2.52 3.70 20.12
CA TYR A 540 2.27 3.43 18.70
C TYR A 540 0.96 2.70 18.42
N ARG A 541 0.45 2.88 17.21
CA ARG A 541 -0.68 2.12 16.67
C ARG A 541 -0.43 1.72 15.23
N LEU A 542 -0.66 0.45 14.93
CA LEU A 542 -0.55 -0.11 13.57
C LEU A 542 -1.94 -0.49 13.05
N THR A 543 -2.29 0.01 11.87
CA THR A 543 -3.59 -0.24 11.21
C THR A 543 -3.41 -0.50 9.70
N PHE A 544 -4.14 -1.47 9.16
CA PHE A 544 -4.25 -1.67 7.72
C PHE A 544 -5.30 -0.76 7.11
N VAL A 545 -4.98 -0.16 5.96
CA VAL A 545 -5.91 0.65 5.15
C VAL A 545 -5.88 0.21 3.68
N ASP A 546 -6.79 0.75 2.87
CA ASP A 546 -6.96 0.39 1.45
C ASP A 546 -7.35 -1.09 1.21
N LEU A 547 -8.23 -1.63 2.07
CA LEU A 547 -8.68 -3.04 2.04
C LEU A 547 -9.90 -3.30 1.16
N ASP A 548 -10.11 -2.51 0.12
CA ASP A 548 -11.31 -2.62 -0.72
C ASP A 548 -11.39 -3.92 -1.51
N LEU A 549 -12.63 -4.36 -1.71
CA LEU A 549 -12.95 -5.38 -2.69
C LEU A 549 -12.67 -4.85 -4.10
N LYS A 550 -11.72 -5.51 -4.80
CA LYS A 550 -11.39 -5.18 -6.19
C LYS A 550 -12.37 -5.86 -7.14
N PRO A 551 -12.93 -5.13 -8.13
CA PRO A 551 -13.84 -5.75 -9.10
C PRO A 551 -13.11 -6.78 -9.97
N LEU A 552 -13.82 -7.82 -10.41
CA LEU A 552 -13.24 -8.83 -11.31
C LEU A 552 -12.90 -8.23 -12.68
N ALA A 553 -13.56 -7.13 -13.03
CA ALA A 553 -13.24 -6.28 -14.18
C ALA A 553 -11.80 -5.81 -14.26
N LYS A 554 -11.07 -5.88 -13.15
CA LYS A 554 -9.68 -5.48 -13.07
C LYS A 554 -8.69 -6.49 -13.65
N ILE A 555 -9.09 -7.76 -13.78
CA ILE A 555 -8.20 -8.84 -14.22
C ILE A 555 -7.59 -8.59 -15.61
N PRO A 556 -8.35 -8.16 -16.65
CA PRO A 556 -7.77 -7.82 -17.95
C PRO A 556 -6.73 -6.70 -17.88
N ALA A 557 -6.98 -5.65 -17.09
CA ALA A 557 -6.05 -4.53 -16.93
C ALA A 557 -4.77 -4.95 -16.19
N HIS A 558 -4.89 -5.82 -15.17
CA HIS A 558 -3.72 -6.39 -14.50
C HIS A 558 -2.86 -7.23 -15.45
N HIS A 559 -3.48 -8.03 -16.32
CA HIS A 559 -2.78 -8.83 -17.32
C HIS A 559 -2.05 -7.94 -18.35
N ALA A 560 -2.73 -6.94 -18.89
CA ALA A 560 -2.13 -5.99 -19.83
C ALA A 560 -0.95 -5.21 -19.21
N LEU A 561 -1.09 -4.78 -17.95
CA LEU A 561 -0.01 -4.11 -17.22
C LEU A 561 1.19 -5.06 -16.99
N ASP A 562 0.95 -6.35 -16.77
CA ASP A 562 2.03 -7.33 -16.60
C ASP A 562 2.87 -7.47 -17.86
N HIS A 563 2.23 -7.58 -19.03
CA HIS A 563 2.92 -7.63 -20.33
C HIS A 563 3.80 -6.39 -20.56
N ARG A 564 3.23 -5.19 -20.39
CA ARG A 564 3.97 -3.93 -20.57
C ARG A 564 5.21 -3.83 -19.68
N ILE A 565 5.15 -4.43 -18.49
CA ILE A 565 6.25 -4.41 -17.53
C ILE A 565 7.36 -5.36 -17.94
N LEU A 566 7.01 -6.53 -18.46
CA LEU A 566 7.97 -7.47 -19.00
C LEU A 566 8.63 -6.91 -20.27
N GLU A 567 7.87 -6.27 -21.15
CA GLU A 567 8.39 -5.58 -22.34
C GLU A 567 9.38 -4.47 -21.97
N ALA A 568 9.01 -3.55 -21.09
CA ALA A 568 9.90 -2.49 -20.64
C ALA A 568 11.17 -3.03 -19.96
N THR A 569 11.04 -4.11 -19.19
CA THR A 569 12.20 -4.74 -18.54
C THR A 569 13.16 -5.35 -19.58
N ARG A 570 12.65 -6.03 -20.60
CA ARG A 570 13.48 -6.59 -21.68
C ARG A 570 14.17 -5.49 -22.48
N ALA A 571 13.46 -4.41 -22.79
CA ALA A 571 14.03 -3.26 -23.49
C ALA A 571 15.15 -2.58 -22.70
N ALA A 572 14.98 -2.45 -21.38
CA ALA A 572 16.03 -1.93 -20.50
C ALA A 572 17.26 -2.86 -20.46
N ALA A 573 17.06 -4.18 -20.41
CA ALA A 573 18.15 -5.15 -20.44
C ALA A 573 18.92 -5.13 -21.77
N SER A 574 18.24 -5.02 -22.91
CA SER A 574 18.91 -4.94 -24.21
C SER A 574 19.68 -3.64 -24.40
N ALA A 575 19.19 -2.52 -23.88
CA ALA A 575 19.89 -1.23 -23.90
C ALA A 575 21.16 -1.22 -23.05
N ALA A 576 21.19 -1.94 -21.92
CA ALA A 576 22.39 -2.09 -21.10
C ALA A 576 23.48 -2.87 -21.85
N CYS A 577 23.13 -3.98 -22.51
CA CYS A 577 24.08 -4.79 -23.28
C CYS A 577 24.63 -4.06 -24.52
N SER A 578 23.87 -3.15 -25.14
CA SER A 578 24.35 -2.39 -26.30
C SER A 578 25.20 -1.17 -25.91
N GLY A 579 25.04 -0.63 -24.69
CA GLY A 579 25.87 0.45 -24.16
C GLY A 579 27.29 0.03 -23.81
N GLU A 580 27.50 -1.21 -23.38
CA GLU A 580 28.82 -1.76 -23.06
C GLU A 580 29.66 -2.09 -24.30
N ALA A 581 29.02 -2.33 -25.46
CA ALA A 581 29.73 -2.60 -26.72
C ALA A 581 30.21 -1.33 -27.47
N GLY A 582 29.83 -0.13 -27.03
CA GLY A 582 30.18 1.14 -27.67
C GLY A 582 31.41 1.86 -27.08
N GLY A 583 32.04 1.25 -26.07
CA GLY A 583 33.07 1.88 -25.24
C GLY A 583 34.48 1.32 -25.37
N GLU A 584 34.86 0.72 -26.51
CA GLU A 584 36.27 0.44 -26.83
C GLU A 584 36.38 0.00 -28.30
N ALA A 585 36.65 0.97 -29.19
CA ALA A 585 37.07 0.69 -30.56
C ALA A 585 38.25 1.59 -30.92
N GLY A 586 39.41 1.21 -30.38
CA GLY A 586 40.71 1.67 -30.80
C GLY A 586 41.74 0.57 -30.53
N GLY A 587 41.97 -0.31 -31.51
CA GLY A 587 43.10 -1.24 -31.48
C GLY A 587 42.83 -2.65 -32.02
N GLU A 588 43.10 -2.80 -33.32
CA GLU A 588 43.69 -3.98 -33.99
C GLU A 588 43.02 -5.36 -34.00
N ALA A 589 43.13 -5.96 -35.19
CA ALA A 589 42.57 -7.23 -35.62
C ALA A 589 43.32 -8.46 -35.09
N GLY A 590 42.58 -9.55 -34.89
CA GLY A 590 43.10 -10.91 -34.75
C GLY A 590 41.97 -11.89 -34.47
N GLY A 591 41.68 -12.78 -35.43
CA GLY A 591 40.53 -13.69 -35.38
C GLY A 591 40.66 -14.86 -34.40
N ASP A 592 39.51 -15.40 -33.99
CA ASP A 592 39.12 -16.80 -34.22
C ASP A 592 37.75 -17.05 -33.56
N GLU A 593 36.89 -17.79 -34.27
CA GLU A 593 35.65 -18.36 -33.74
C GLU A 593 35.94 -19.36 -32.62
N ALA A 594 35.25 -19.25 -31.47
CA ALA A 594 35.07 -20.38 -30.57
C ALA A 594 33.81 -20.23 -29.70
N CYS A 595 32.92 -21.23 -29.80
CA CYS A 595 31.89 -21.61 -28.84
C CYS A 595 32.43 -21.73 -27.41
N CYS A 596 31.66 -21.26 -26.42
CA CYS A 596 31.50 -21.81 -25.05
C CYS A 596 30.31 -21.08 -24.39
N GLY A 597 29.34 -21.70 -23.70
CA GLY A 597 29.34 -22.98 -23.02
C GLY A 597 29.63 -22.81 -21.52
N ASP A 598 28.60 -22.43 -20.77
CA ASP A 598 28.33 -22.65 -19.33
C ASP A 598 29.28 -22.22 -18.20
N SER A 599 28.62 -21.96 -17.05
CA SER A 599 29.02 -22.27 -15.66
C SER A 599 29.62 -21.18 -14.73
N ALA A 600 28.73 -20.67 -13.88
CA ALA A 600 28.72 -20.73 -12.40
C ALA A 600 29.88 -20.15 -11.54
N ALA A 601 29.49 -19.46 -10.46
CA ALA A 601 30.25 -19.41 -9.21
C ALA A 601 29.30 -19.49 -7.99
N ALA A 602 29.13 -20.71 -7.48
CA ALA A 602 28.65 -20.98 -6.13
C ALA A 602 29.88 -21.21 -5.24
N ALA A 603 30.01 -20.46 -4.15
CA ALA A 603 31.06 -20.65 -3.17
C ALA A 603 30.60 -21.64 -2.08
N SER A 604 31.37 -22.71 -1.91
CA SER A 604 31.19 -23.76 -0.90
C SER A 604 32.23 -23.58 0.21
N LEU A 605 31.79 -23.61 1.48
CA LEU A 605 32.65 -23.80 2.64
C LEU A 605 32.35 -25.19 3.24
N LYS A 606 33.27 -26.13 3.04
CA LYS A 606 33.48 -27.30 3.92
C LYS A 606 34.25 -26.81 5.15
N GLY A 607 34.10 -27.31 6.37
CA GLY A 607 33.37 -28.44 6.93
C GLY A 607 34.10 -28.85 8.23
N SER A 608 33.39 -29.46 9.19
CA SER A 608 33.98 -30.51 10.03
C SER A 608 32.87 -31.32 10.67
N ALA A 609 32.98 -32.63 10.46
CA ALA A 609 32.05 -33.65 10.89
C ALA A 609 32.24 -34.03 12.37
N GLY A 610 31.18 -34.59 12.94
CA GLY A 610 31.17 -35.32 14.20
C GLY A 610 29.80 -35.97 14.35
N GLY A 611 29.59 -37.09 13.66
CA GLY A 611 28.35 -37.86 13.71
C GLY A 611 28.30 -38.80 14.91
N THR A 612 27.08 -39.13 15.33
CA THR A 612 26.66 -40.50 15.69
C THR A 612 25.13 -40.53 15.69
N ALA A 613 24.58 -41.49 14.96
CA ALA A 613 23.17 -41.78 14.77
C ALA A 613 22.55 -42.49 15.98
N VAL A 614 21.25 -42.30 16.25
CA VAL A 614 20.34 -43.36 16.74
C VAL A 614 18.88 -43.05 16.35
N ALA A 615 18.30 -44.01 15.62
CA ALA A 615 16.93 -44.55 15.57
C ALA A 615 15.65 -43.67 15.56
N GLU A 616 14.78 -44.11 14.65
CA GLU A 616 13.31 -44.04 14.62
C GLU A 616 12.67 -44.31 16.00
N ASP A 617 11.59 -43.60 16.32
CA ASP A 617 10.36 -44.30 16.72
C ASP A 617 9.10 -43.46 16.48
N SER A 618 8.03 -44.17 16.10
CA SER A 618 6.67 -43.70 16.03
C SER A 618 6.04 -43.65 17.42
N ALA A 619 5.14 -42.71 17.69
CA ALA A 619 3.82 -42.96 18.29
C ALA A 619 3.18 -41.70 18.93
N ALA A 620 1.91 -41.49 18.54
CA ALA A 620 0.75 -41.22 19.39
C ALA A 620 0.77 -40.12 20.48
N GLY A 621 -0.18 -39.20 20.35
CA GLY A 621 -1.19 -38.98 21.38
C GLY A 621 -0.97 -37.83 22.37
N MET A 622 -1.45 -36.64 22.00
CA MET A 622 -2.48 -35.85 22.71
C MET A 622 -2.56 -34.44 22.12
#